data_AF-A0A1X2HCL9-F1
#
_entry.id   AF-A0A1X2HCL9-F1
#
_cell.length_a   1.000
_cell.length_b   1.000
_cell.length_c   1.000
_cell.angle_alpha   90.00
_cell.angle_beta   90.00
_cell.angle_gamma   90.00
#
_symmetry.space_group_name_H-M   'P 1'
#
loop_
_entity.id
_entity.type
_entity.pdbx_description
1 polymer ?
#
loop_
_entity_poly.entity_id
_entity_poly.type
_entity_poly.pdbx_seq_one_letter_code
_entity_poly.pdbx_strand_id
1 'polypeptide(L)'
;MQLILVIGLILTRPAPMTLNVSFAQHYVQCQSTNPNGKIETAFMALTCVFAGIMVLFATFLAYKTRAAGRRYSHYSETKQMGLSVYNILFSALVGFAVLVNPMADFYTKYYITVITILWATTFSLLVLFLPKVHAFWQHRRKEQRQK
;
A
#
# COMPACT_ATOMS: atom_id res chain seq x y z
N MET A 1 8.64 3.84 -12.13
CA MET A 1 7.76 4.64 -11.23
C MET A 1 8.26 6.07 -11.05
N GLN A 2 9.50 6.32 -10.62
CA GLN A 2 9.97 7.71 -10.41
C GLN A 2 9.92 8.57 -11.69
N LEU A 3 10.36 8.04 -12.84
CA LEU A 3 10.32 8.78 -14.11
C LEU A 3 8.89 9.14 -14.54
N ILE A 4 7.94 8.22 -14.35
CA ILE A 4 6.52 8.44 -14.67
C ILE A 4 5.98 9.58 -13.80
N LEU A 5 6.27 9.56 -12.48
CA LEU A 5 5.89 10.63 -11.55
C LEU A 5 6.50 11.98 -11.91
N VAL A 6 7.78 12.01 -12.29
CA VAL A 6 8.45 13.26 -12.72
C VAL A 6 7.79 13.82 -13.98
N ILE A 7 7.54 12.98 -14.98
CA ILE A 7 6.85 13.39 -16.21
C ILE A 7 5.42 13.86 -15.89
N GLY A 8 4.70 13.16 -15.02
CA GLY A 8 3.36 13.54 -14.55
C GLY A 8 3.34 14.91 -13.87
N LEU A 9 4.30 15.19 -12.97
CA LEU A 9 4.41 16.48 -12.27
C LEU A 9 4.83 17.64 -13.18
N ILE A 10 5.60 17.35 -14.23
CA ILE A 10 5.96 18.36 -15.24
C ILE A 10 4.74 18.70 -16.10
N LEU A 11 3.97 17.69 -16.52
CA LEU A 11 2.80 17.85 -17.41
C LEU A 11 1.56 18.35 -16.68
N THR A 12 1.37 17.96 -15.42
CA THR A 12 0.28 18.40 -14.56
C THR A 12 0.86 19.20 -13.41
N ARG A 13 0.66 20.52 -13.44
CA ARG A 13 0.98 21.39 -12.30
C ARG A 13 -0.20 21.29 -11.32
N PRO A 14 -0.05 20.64 -10.16
CA PRO A 14 -1.11 20.63 -9.17
C PRO A 14 -1.24 22.02 -8.57
N ALA A 15 -2.43 22.60 -8.65
CA ALA A 15 -2.75 23.86 -7.99
C ALA A 15 -3.84 23.62 -6.93
N PRO A 16 -3.83 24.38 -5.82
CA PRO A 16 -4.91 24.31 -4.85
C PRO A 16 -6.18 24.93 -5.45
N MET A 17 -7.28 24.18 -5.44
CA MET A 17 -8.61 24.65 -5.84
C MET A 17 -9.59 24.47 -4.67
N THR A 18 -10.41 25.49 -4.44
CA THR A 18 -11.45 25.47 -3.41
C THR A 18 -12.74 24.91 -4.00
N LEU A 19 -13.21 23.80 -3.45
CA LEU A 19 -14.51 23.21 -3.77
C LEU A 19 -15.53 23.66 -2.72
N ASN A 20 -16.58 24.32 -3.19
CA ASN A 20 -17.69 24.75 -2.34
C ASN A 20 -18.74 23.64 -2.33
N VAL A 21 -18.90 22.99 -1.17
CA VAL A 21 -19.97 21.99 -0.99
C VAL A 21 -21.25 22.61 -0.42
N SER A 22 -21.14 23.75 0.28
CA SER A 22 -22.24 24.47 0.90
C SER A 22 -21.86 25.94 1.18
N PHE A 23 -22.82 26.76 1.63
CA PHE A 23 -22.67 28.20 1.87
C PHE A 23 -21.62 28.57 2.94
N ALA A 24 -21.25 27.63 3.81
CA ALA A 24 -20.27 27.82 4.89
C ALA A 24 -19.16 26.74 4.94
N GLN A 25 -19.11 25.82 3.98
CA GLN A 25 -18.13 24.72 3.96
C GLN A 25 -17.38 24.70 2.64
N HIS A 26 -16.07 24.89 2.74
CA HIS A 26 -15.11 24.90 1.63
C HIS A 26 -14.04 23.84 1.88
N TYR A 27 -13.75 23.02 0.87
CA TYR A 27 -12.62 22.09 0.91
C TYR A 27 -11.54 22.56 -0.04
N VAL A 28 -10.31 22.61 0.43
CA VAL A 28 -9.14 22.82 -0.44
C VAL A 28 -8.70 21.44 -0.93
N GLN A 29 -8.76 21.23 -2.24
CA GLN A 29 -8.23 20.03 -2.87
C GLN A 29 -7.14 20.41 -3.88
N CYS A 30 -6.18 19.51 -4.08
CA CYS A 30 -5.21 19.64 -5.15
C CYS A 30 -5.82 19.04 -6.41
N GLN A 31 -6.09 19.88 -7.41
CA GLN A 31 -6.61 19.45 -8.71
C GLN A 31 -5.70 20.01 -9.81
N SER A 32 -5.56 19.27 -10.91
CA SER A 32 -4.76 19.73 -12.05
C SER A 32 -5.44 20.92 -12.73
N THR A 33 -4.69 21.99 -13.02
CA THR A 33 -5.18 23.22 -13.69
C THR A 33 -5.52 23.02 -15.17
N ASN A 34 -5.64 21.79 -15.65
CA ASN A 34 -5.98 21.51 -17.04
C ASN A 34 -7.50 21.55 -17.27
N PRO A 35 -8.01 22.33 -18.25
CA PRO A 35 -9.44 22.52 -18.48
C PRO A 35 -10.20 21.25 -18.87
N ASN A 36 -9.48 20.18 -19.27
CA ASN A 36 -10.08 18.95 -19.75
C ASN A 36 -10.15 17.82 -18.71
N GLY A 37 -9.48 17.89 -17.55
CA GLY A 37 -9.49 16.86 -16.48
C GLY A 37 -9.03 15.43 -16.85
N LYS A 38 -8.97 15.10 -18.14
CA LYS A 38 -8.70 13.77 -18.71
C LYS A 38 -7.27 13.30 -18.50
N ILE A 39 -6.31 14.23 -18.43
CA ILE A 39 -4.89 13.89 -18.26
C ILE A 39 -4.62 13.42 -16.82
N GLU A 40 -5.24 14.06 -15.83
CA GLU A 40 -5.13 13.69 -14.42
C GLU A 40 -5.69 12.28 -14.18
N THR A 41 -6.92 12.03 -14.66
CA THR A 41 -7.56 10.72 -14.52
C THR A 41 -6.82 9.63 -15.27
N ALA A 42 -6.29 9.91 -16.47
CA ALA A 42 -5.47 8.97 -17.22
C ALA A 42 -4.18 8.62 -16.49
N PHE A 43 -3.49 9.61 -15.92
CA PHE A 43 -2.23 9.39 -15.19
C PHE A 43 -2.45 8.64 -13.87
N MET A 44 -3.51 8.98 -13.13
CA MET A 44 -3.92 8.26 -11.93
C MET A 44 -4.27 6.81 -12.25
N ALA A 45 -5.05 6.57 -13.31
CA ALA A 45 -5.42 5.23 -13.74
C ALA A 45 -4.20 4.40 -14.18
N LEU A 46 -3.31 4.97 -15.00
CA LEU A 46 -2.09 4.31 -15.46
C LEU A 46 -1.20 3.88 -14.28
N THR A 47 -0.98 4.79 -13.33
CA THR A 47 -0.16 4.53 -12.14
C THR A 47 -0.80 3.47 -11.24
N CYS A 48 -2.12 3.53 -11.07
CA CYS A 48 -2.89 2.56 -10.29
C CYS A 48 -2.83 1.16 -10.92
N VAL A 49 -3.00 1.04 -12.24
CA VAL A 49 -2.92 -0.23 -12.97
C VAL A 49 -1.52 -0.81 -12.87
N PHE A 50 -0.47 0.00 -13.07
CA PHE A 50 0.91 -0.45 -12.93
C PHE A 50 1.19 -0.96 -11.52
N ALA A 51 0.78 -0.23 -10.49
CA ALA A 51 0.92 -0.65 -9.09
C ALA A 51 0.17 -1.96 -8.82
N GLY A 52 -1.06 -2.10 -9.33
CA GLY A 52 -1.85 -3.33 -9.23
C GLY A 52 -1.15 -4.54 -9.86
N ILE A 53 -0.62 -4.40 -11.07
CA ILE A 53 0.14 -5.45 -11.76
C ILE A 53 1.38 -5.84 -10.94
N MET A 54 2.09 -4.89 -10.36
CA MET A 54 3.25 -5.16 -9.50
C MET A 54 2.87 -5.99 -8.26
N VAL A 55 1.76 -5.68 -7.61
CA VAL A 55 1.26 -6.45 -6.45
C VAL A 55 0.82 -7.85 -6.85
N LEU A 56 0.15 -8.00 -8.01
CA LEU A 56 -0.23 -9.31 -8.55
C LEU A 56 1.01 -10.16 -8.88
N PHE A 57 2.00 -9.57 -9.52
CA PHE A 57 3.27 -10.24 -9.82
C PHE A 57 3.99 -10.65 -8.53
N ALA A 58 4.08 -9.78 -7.53
CA ALA A 58 4.64 -10.12 -6.22
C ALA A 58 3.89 -11.28 -5.56
N THR A 59 2.56 -11.31 -5.67
CA THR A 59 1.73 -12.40 -5.13
C THR A 59 1.96 -13.70 -5.88
N PHE A 60 2.11 -13.66 -7.20
CA PHE A 60 2.45 -14.82 -8.02
C PHE A 60 3.82 -15.40 -7.63
N LEU A 61 4.82 -14.54 -7.44
CA LEU A 61 6.14 -14.94 -6.94
C LEU A 61 6.04 -15.57 -5.55
N ALA A 62 5.29 -14.96 -4.63
CA ALA A 62 5.05 -15.50 -3.29
C ALA A 62 4.38 -16.88 -3.34
N TYR A 63 3.43 -17.08 -4.26
CA TYR A 63 2.76 -18.37 -4.44
C TYR A 63 3.72 -19.46 -4.95
N LYS A 64 4.52 -19.16 -5.97
CA LYS A 64 5.51 -20.10 -6.53
C LYS A 64 6.62 -20.43 -5.52
N THR A 65 7.10 -19.44 -4.77
CA THR A 65 8.16 -19.63 -3.76
C THR A 65 7.68 -20.42 -2.54
N ARG A 66 6.39 -20.40 -2.21
CA ARG A 66 5.82 -21.25 -1.13
C ARG A 66 5.98 -22.75 -1.42
N ALA A 67 5.94 -23.17 -2.69
CA ALA A 67 6.18 -24.55 -3.09
C ALA A 67 7.65 -24.95 -2.89
N ALA A 68 8.58 -24.03 -3.19
CA ALA A 68 10.02 -24.23 -2.98
C ALA A 68 10.40 -24.25 -1.49
N GLY A 69 9.76 -23.42 -0.66
CA GLY A 69 9.99 -23.37 0.80
C GLY A 69 9.65 -24.68 1.54
N ARG A 70 8.79 -25.56 0.99
CA ARG A 70 8.59 -26.92 1.54
C ARG A 70 9.77 -27.85 1.29
N ARG A 71 10.54 -27.63 0.23
CA ARG A 71 11.68 -28.47 -0.17
C ARG A 71 12.94 -28.08 0.60
N TYR A 72 13.08 -26.81 1.00
CA TYR A 72 14.28 -26.26 1.63
C TYR A 72 13.96 -25.63 3.00
N SER A 73 14.21 -26.39 4.07
CA SER A 73 13.96 -25.99 5.47
C SER A 73 14.72 -24.73 5.93
N HIS A 74 15.70 -24.29 5.16
CA HIS A 74 16.53 -23.13 5.49
C HIS A 74 15.86 -21.77 5.18
N TYR A 75 14.70 -21.76 4.53
CA TYR A 75 14.05 -20.53 4.06
C TYR A 75 12.69 -20.27 4.74
N SER A 76 12.61 -20.39 6.07
CA SER A 76 11.39 -20.05 6.83
C SER A 76 10.94 -18.60 6.64
N GLU A 77 11.87 -17.70 6.27
CA GLU A 77 11.62 -16.29 5.97
C GLU A 77 10.71 -16.10 4.74
N THR A 78 10.69 -17.04 3.76
CA THR A 78 9.79 -16.96 2.58
C THR A 78 8.32 -17.01 2.99
N LYS A 79 7.99 -17.78 4.03
CA LYS A 79 6.61 -17.92 4.50
C LYS A 79 6.08 -16.62 5.08
N GLN A 80 6.92 -15.88 5.81
CA GLN A 80 6.56 -14.58 6.37
C GLN A 80 6.46 -13.51 5.29
N MET A 81 7.41 -13.49 4.36
CA MET A 81 7.36 -12.59 3.21
C MET A 81 6.08 -12.79 2.40
N GLY A 82 5.69 -14.05 2.14
CA GLY A 82 4.44 -14.37 1.46
C GLY A 82 3.21 -13.89 2.23
N LEU A 83 3.17 -14.08 3.55
CA LEU A 83 2.06 -13.60 4.39
C LEU A 83 1.89 -12.08 4.34
N SER A 84 3.00 -11.33 4.36
CA SER A 84 2.99 -9.87 4.22
C SER A 84 2.44 -9.44 2.86
N VAL A 85 2.88 -10.09 1.76
CA VAL A 85 2.39 -9.79 0.41
C VAL A 85 0.89 -10.05 0.26
N TYR A 86 0.37 -11.15 0.84
CA TYR A 86 -1.07 -11.42 0.82
C TYR A 86 -1.88 -10.36 1.59
N ASN A 87 -1.37 -9.88 2.74
CA ASN A 87 -2.03 -8.81 3.50
C ASN A 87 -2.04 -7.48 2.74
N ILE A 88 -0.94 -7.14 2.07
CA ILE A 88 -0.84 -5.94 1.24
C ILE A 88 -1.84 -6.01 0.08
N LEU A 89 -1.94 -7.15 -0.61
CA LEU A 89 -2.93 -7.36 -1.67
C LEU A 89 -4.36 -7.18 -1.16
N PHE A 90 -4.70 -7.82 -0.04
CA PHE A 90 -6.03 -7.68 0.56
C PHE A 90 -6.34 -6.23 0.93
N SER A 91 -5.42 -5.54 1.59
CA SER A 91 -5.58 -4.14 1.98
C SER A 91 -5.70 -3.21 0.77
N ALA A 92 -4.95 -3.47 -0.31
CA ALA A 92 -5.05 -2.72 -1.56
C ALA A 92 -6.42 -2.90 -2.24
N LEU A 93 -6.98 -4.11 -2.25
CA LEU A 93 -8.32 -4.38 -2.79
C LEU A 93 -9.41 -3.66 -1.99
N VAL A 94 -9.34 -3.70 -0.65
CA VAL A 94 -10.27 -2.98 0.22
C VAL A 94 -10.18 -1.47 -0.01
N GLY A 95 -8.97 -0.92 -0.03
CA GLY A 95 -8.75 0.50 -0.29
C GLY A 95 -9.27 0.95 -1.66
N PHE A 96 -9.06 0.14 -2.70
CA PHE A 96 -9.58 0.41 -4.05
C PHE A 96 -11.11 0.39 -4.09
N ALA A 97 -11.76 -0.59 -3.46
CA ALA A 97 -13.21 -0.67 -3.40
C ALA A 97 -13.84 0.57 -2.73
N VAL A 98 -13.17 1.12 -1.70
CA VAL A 98 -13.63 2.33 -1.00
C VAL A 98 -13.46 3.58 -1.88
N LEU A 99 -12.37 3.68 -2.63
CA LEU A 99 -12.12 4.81 -3.53
C LEU A 99 -13.11 4.87 -4.69
N VAL A 100 -13.51 3.71 -5.23
CA VAL A 100 -14.47 3.62 -6.35
C VAL A 100 -15.90 3.92 -5.90
N ASN A 101 -16.23 3.80 -4.61
CA ASN A 101 -17.59 4.03 -4.13
C ASN A 101 -17.98 5.52 -4.24
N PRO A 102 -18.96 5.88 -5.10
CA PRO A 102 -19.36 7.28 -5.28
C PRO A 102 -20.19 7.82 -4.10
N MET A 103 -20.82 6.94 -3.32
CA MET A 103 -21.74 7.28 -2.22
C MET A 103 -21.05 7.67 -0.91
N ALA A 104 -19.73 7.51 -0.81
CA ALA A 104 -19.01 7.81 0.43
C ALA A 104 -18.56 9.28 0.48
N ASP A 105 -18.89 9.95 1.59
CA ASP A 105 -18.46 11.31 1.90
C ASP A 105 -16.93 11.45 1.91
N PHE A 106 -16.43 12.67 1.70
CA PHE A 106 -14.99 12.98 1.68
C PHE A 106 -14.28 12.52 2.96
N TYR A 107 -14.87 12.81 4.13
CA TYR A 107 -14.33 12.39 5.41
C TYR A 107 -14.27 10.87 5.54
N THR A 108 -15.34 10.18 5.16
CA THR A 108 -15.43 8.71 5.22
C THR A 108 -14.38 8.06 4.33
N LYS A 109 -14.22 8.56 3.09
CA LYS A 109 -13.16 8.11 2.18
C LYS A 109 -11.77 8.32 2.79
N TYR A 110 -11.51 9.52 3.31
CA TYR A 110 -10.22 9.85 3.92
C TYR A 110 -9.88 8.94 5.10
N TYR A 111 -10.78 8.81 6.08
CA TYR A 111 -10.54 7.98 7.26
C TYR A 111 -10.32 6.51 6.90
N ILE A 112 -11.14 5.94 6.01
CA ILE A 112 -10.99 4.53 5.64
C ILE A 112 -9.67 4.31 4.88
N THR A 113 -9.28 5.22 3.98
CA THR A 113 -7.99 5.14 3.28
C THR A 113 -6.82 5.16 4.28
N VAL A 114 -6.81 6.11 5.23
CA VAL A 114 -5.75 6.21 6.25
C VAL A 114 -5.69 4.94 7.11
N ILE A 115 -6.82 4.46 7.62
CA ILE A 115 -6.89 3.25 8.45
C ILE A 115 -6.37 2.04 7.67
N THR A 116 -6.74 1.90 6.40
CA THR A 116 -6.29 0.80 5.55
C THR A 116 -4.77 0.81 5.34
N ILE A 117 -4.18 1.99 5.13
CA ILE A 117 -2.72 2.15 4.97
C ILE A 117 -2.00 1.85 6.28
N LEU A 118 -2.49 2.37 7.40
CA LEU A 118 -1.92 2.12 8.73
C LEU A 118 -1.97 0.64 9.08
N TRP A 119 -3.08 -0.04 8.77
CA TRP A 119 -3.21 -1.48 8.97
C TRP A 119 -2.23 -2.28 8.12
N ALA A 120 -2.17 -1.98 6.81
CA ALA A 120 -1.29 -2.67 5.88
C ALA A 120 0.18 -2.56 6.31
N THR A 121 0.64 -1.34 6.63
CA THR A 121 2.02 -1.07 7.04
C THR A 121 2.36 -1.68 8.40
N THR A 122 1.50 -1.50 9.40
CA THR A 122 1.72 -2.03 10.75
C THR A 122 1.80 -3.55 10.73
N PHE A 123 0.85 -4.22 10.07
CA PHE A 123 0.86 -5.68 9.97
C PHE A 123 2.08 -6.20 9.22
N SER A 124 2.45 -5.59 8.10
CA SER A 124 3.65 -5.98 7.34
C SER A 124 4.94 -5.82 8.14
N LEU A 125 5.09 -4.73 8.89
CA LEU A 125 6.24 -4.52 9.77
C LEU A 125 6.26 -5.57 10.89
N LEU A 126 5.14 -5.80 11.56
CA LEU A 126 5.05 -6.79 12.62
C LEU A 126 5.43 -8.19 12.12
N VAL A 127 4.88 -8.63 10.97
CA VAL A 127 5.18 -9.96 10.41
C VAL A 127 6.66 -10.11 10.05
N LEU A 128 7.32 -9.06 9.58
CA LEU A 128 8.74 -9.10 9.21
C LEU A 128 9.67 -9.04 10.43
N PHE A 129 9.33 -8.25 11.45
CA PHE A 129 10.22 -7.99 12.59
C PHE A 129 10.01 -8.94 13.78
N LEU A 130 8.77 -9.34 14.10
CA LEU A 130 8.46 -10.27 15.20
C LEU A 130 9.33 -11.54 15.25
N PRO A 131 9.55 -12.28 14.15
CA PRO A 131 10.31 -13.53 14.18
C PRO A 131 11.79 -13.30 14.45
N LYS A 132 12.37 -12.20 13.94
CA LYS A 132 13.78 -11.85 14.20
C LYS A 132 13.98 -11.43 15.65
N VAL A 133 13.05 -10.64 16.19
CA VAL A 133 13.05 -10.26 17.60
C VAL A 133 12.92 -11.51 18.47
N HIS A 134 11.98 -12.41 18.16
CA HIS A 134 11.81 -13.65 18.93
C HIS A 134 13.07 -14.54 18.91
N ALA A 135 13.69 -14.72 17.74
CA ALA A 135 14.94 -15.49 17.62
C ALA A 135 16.08 -14.87 18.44
N PHE A 136 16.22 -13.54 18.39
CA PHE A 136 17.21 -12.81 19.19
C PHE A 136 16.96 -12.97 20.70
N TRP A 137 15.72 -12.85 21.15
CA TRP A 137 15.34 -13.05 22.56
C TRP A 137 15.59 -14.48 23.03
N GLN A 138 15.36 -15.48 22.18
CA GLN A 138 15.68 -16.88 22.49
C GLN A 138 17.19 -17.11 22.63
N HIS A 139 18.00 -16.53 21.73
CA HIS A 139 19.47 -16.60 21.83
C HIS A 139 19.97 -15.97 23.13
N ARG A 140 19.51 -14.74 23.42
CA ARG A 140 19.82 -14.04 24.68
C ARG A 140 19.43 -14.86 25.92
N ARG A 141 18.25 -15.49 25.93
CA ARG A 141 17.83 -16.37 27.03
C ARG A 141 18.72 -17.59 27.22
N LYS A 142 19.26 -18.17 26.13
CA LYS A 142 20.19 -19.31 26.20
C LYS A 142 21.56 -18.89 26.75
N GLU A 143 22.08 -17.75 26.32
CA GLU A 143 23.32 -17.18 26.85
C GLU A 143 23.24 -16.89 28.36
N GLN A 144 22.09 -16.39 28.83
CA GLN A 144 21.85 -16.13 30.26
C GLN A 144 21.73 -17.42 31.09
N ARG A 145 21.38 -18.56 30.48
CA ARG A 145 21.31 -19.87 31.17
C ARG A 145 22.64 -20.61 31.24
N GLN A 146 23.65 -20.19 30.47
CA GLN A 146 24.99 -20.78 30.46
C GLN A 146 25.98 -20.05 31.38
N LYS A 147 25.59 -18.92 31.97
CA LYS A 147 26.28 -18.25 33.07
C LYS A 147 25.67 -18.69 34.40
#